data_AF-A0AB73Q897-F1
#
_entry.id   AF-A0AB73Q897-F1
#
_cell.length_a   1.000
_cell.length_b   1.000
_cell.length_c   1.000
_cell.angle_alpha   90.00
_cell.angle_beta   90.00
_cell.angle_gamma   90.00
#
_symmetry.space_group_name_H-M   'P 1'
#
loop_
_entity.id
_entity.type
_entity.pdbx_description
1 polymer ?
#
loop_
_entity_poly.entity_id
_entity_poly.type
_entity_poly.pdbx_seq_one_letter_code
_entity_poly.pdbx_strand_id
1 'polypeptide(L)'
;MKICIDARLNILCQSGVIDHDIGQGLDQVINRLENFWQLPVQSEQGVMTITHMANALMRTRYGEEIHALDPAILAEIVQSEEIHYIREINQDLLAYFSLKPAENEIGYLLTNLYGLYLSSDSPLLR
;
A
#
# COMPACT_ATOMS: atom_id res chain seq x y z
N MET A 1 15.04 12.70 -15.22
CA MET A 1 14.06 12.47 -14.13
C MET A 1 12.84 11.83 -14.78
N LYS A 2 12.40 10.67 -14.29
CA LYS A 2 11.39 9.86 -14.97
C LYS A 2 10.07 10.06 -14.24
N ILE A 3 9.21 10.87 -14.86
CA ILE A 3 7.95 11.38 -14.32
C ILE A 3 7.02 10.21 -13.96
N CYS A 4 6.31 10.34 -12.82
CA CYS A 4 5.27 9.41 -12.42
C CYS A 4 4.02 9.54 -13.32
N ILE A 5 3.26 8.48 -13.52
CA ILE A 5 1.99 8.54 -14.26
C ILE A 5 0.94 9.28 -13.42
N ASP A 6 0.87 9.03 -12.10
CA ASP A 6 -0.04 9.78 -11.22
C ASP A 6 0.50 11.20 -10.97
N ALA A 7 -0.30 12.21 -11.33
CA ALA A 7 0.06 13.62 -11.18
C ALA A 7 0.27 14.04 -9.71
N ARG A 8 -0.42 13.41 -8.76
CA ARG A 8 -0.24 13.69 -7.32
C ARG A 8 1.12 13.18 -6.85
N LEU A 9 1.55 12.00 -7.29
CA LEU A 9 2.88 11.47 -6.97
C LEU A 9 3.99 12.38 -7.53
N ASN A 10 3.81 12.93 -8.72
CA ASN A 10 4.76 13.92 -9.27
C ASN A 10 4.91 15.15 -8.37
N ILE A 11 3.80 15.68 -7.83
CA ILE A 11 3.84 16.84 -6.93
C ILE A 11 4.61 16.47 -5.65
N LEU A 12 4.30 15.32 -5.04
CA LEU A 12 4.94 14.85 -3.81
C LEU A 12 6.44 14.58 -3.99
N CYS A 13 6.85 14.03 -5.14
CA CYS A 13 8.25 13.84 -5.47
C CYS A 13 8.98 15.18 -5.71
N GLN A 14 8.36 16.12 -6.41
CA GLN A 14 8.94 17.44 -6.67
C GLN A 14 9.10 18.27 -5.38
N SER A 15 8.20 18.10 -4.42
CA SER A 15 8.30 18.75 -3.11
C SER A 15 9.22 18.02 -2.13
N GLY A 16 9.82 16.88 -2.52
CA GLY A 16 10.70 16.09 -1.65
C GLY A 16 9.98 15.38 -0.50
N VAL A 17 8.65 15.21 -0.57
CA VAL A 17 7.87 14.50 0.43
C VAL A 17 8.02 12.98 0.26
N ILE A 18 8.12 12.52 -0.99
CA ILE A 18 8.37 11.12 -1.35
C ILE A 18 9.59 11.06 -2.26
N ASP A 19 10.53 10.18 -1.97
CA ASP A 19 11.67 9.94 -2.86
C ASP A 19 11.22 9.35 -4.21
N HIS A 20 11.93 9.73 -5.26
CA HIS A 20 11.51 9.47 -6.63
C HIS A 20 11.34 7.98 -6.98
N ASP A 21 12.20 7.09 -6.47
CA ASP A 21 12.07 5.66 -6.71
C ASP A 21 10.88 5.03 -5.96
N ILE A 22 10.54 5.55 -4.77
CA ILE A 22 9.30 5.18 -4.06
C ILE A 22 8.09 5.67 -4.86
N GLY A 23 8.10 6.91 -5.37
CA GLY A 23 7.03 7.42 -6.24
C GLY A 23 6.80 6.53 -7.48
N GLN A 24 7.88 6.09 -8.12
CA GLN A 24 7.78 5.19 -9.28
C GLN A 24 7.24 3.81 -8.93
N GLY A 25 7.63 3.25 -7.78
CA GLY A 25 7.05 2.00 -7.31
C GLY A 25 5.55 2.16 -7.01
N LEU A 26 5.14 3.29 -6.43
CA LEU A 26 3.73 3.59 -6.15
C LEU A 26 2.89 3.73 -7.42
N ASP A 27 3.41 4.28 -8.51
CA ASP A 27 2.72 4.23 -9.81
C ASP A 27 2.43 2.80 -10.26
N GLN A 28 3.42 1.91 -10.13
CA GLN A 28 3.23 0.50 -10.50
C GLN A 28 2.20 -0.15 -9.60
N VAL A 29 2.22 0.15 -8.30
CA VAL A 29 1.21 -0.29 -7.32
C VAL A 29 -0.18 0.18 -7.72
N ILE A 30 -0.37 1.46 -8.05
CA ILE A 30 -1.68 2.00 -8.49
C ILE A 30 -2.17 1.24 -9.71
N ASN A 31 -1.33 1.12 -10.75
CA ASN A 31 -1.68 0.41 -11.96
C ASN A 31 -2.00 -1.08 -11.71
N ARG A 32 -1.26 -1.73 -10.79
CA ARG A 32 -1.44 -3.13 -10.45
C ARG A 32 -2.74 -3.38 -9.67
N LEU A 33 -3.03 -2.53 -8.70
CA LEU A 33 -4.28 -2.56 -7.94
C LEU A 33 -5.49 -2.38 -8.87
N GLU A 34 -5.44 -1.40 -9.76
CA GLU A 34 -6.54 -1.07 -10.65
C GLU A 34 -6.76 -2.12 -11.75
N ASN A 35 -5.70 -2.54 -12.44
CA ASN A 35 -5.84 -3.32 -13.67
C ASN A 35 -5.72 -4.84 -13.48
N PHE A 36 -5.01 -5.30 -12.45
CA PHE A 36 -4.86 -6.73 -12.18
C PHE A 36 -5.73 -7.20 -11.02
N TRP A 37 -5.64 -6.51 -9.89
CA TRP A 37 -6.46 -6.84 -8.72
C TRP A 37 -7.87 -6.29 -8.80
N GLN A 38 -8.16 -5.38 -9.74
CA GLN A 38 -9.48 -4.77 -9.94
C GLN A 38 -10.03 -4.12 -8.66
N LEU A 39 -9.13 -3.56 -7.85
CA LEU A 39 -9.47 -2.86 -6.61
C LEU A 39 -9.71 -1.36 -6.88
N PRO A 40 -10.64 -0.71 -6.15
CA PRO A 40 -11.06 0.66 -6.42
C PRO A 40 -10.04 1.69 -5.92
N VAL A 41 -8.88 1.79 -6.58
CA VAL A 41 -7.76 2.65 -6.14
C VAL A 41 -8.09 4.16 -6.14
N GLN A 42 -9.11 4.57 -6.90
CA GLN A 42 -9.59 5.96 -6.95
C GLN A 42 -10.59 6.29 -5.82
N SER A 43 -11.00 5.31 -5.02
CA SER A 43 -11.83 5.52 -3.82
C SER A 43 -11.04 6.17 -2.69
N GLU A 44 -11.73 6.65 -1.64
CA GLU A 44 -11.07 7.15 -0.43
C GLU A 44 -10.16 6.09 0.21
N GLN A 45 -10.59 4.83 0.25
CA GLN A 45 -9.80 3.70 0.76
C GLN A 45 -8.59 3.43 -0.12
N GLY A 46 -8.71 3.62 -1.44
CA GLY A 46 -7.61 3.53 -2.38
C GLY A 46 -6.55 4.59 -2.11
N VAL A 47 -6.96 5.85 -2.00
CA VAL A 47 -6.07 6.97 -1.66
C VAL A 47 -5.38 6.76 -0.30
N MET A 48 -6.12 6.30 0.70
CA MET A 48 -5.58 6.00 2.03
C MET A 48 -4.54 4.88 1.99
N THR A 49 -4.80 3.80 1.24
CA THR A 49 -3.88 2.68 1.05
C THR A 49 -2.56 3.13 0.42
N ILE A 50 -2.61 3.91 -0.66
CA ILE A 50 -1.40 4.43 -1.32
C ILE A 50 -0.63 5.37 -0.38
N THR A 51 -1.34 6.23 0.36
CA THR A 51 -0.72 7.15 1.32
C THR A 51 -0.01 6.41 2.45
N HIS A 52 -0.62 5.38 3.02
CA HIS A 52 0.01 4.57 4.07
C HIS A 52 1.22 3.79 3.56
N MET A 53 1.16 3.23 2.35
CA MET A 53 2.30 2.56 1.75
C MET A 53 3.47 3.52 1.50
N ALA A 54 3.20 4.72 0.97
CA ALA A 54 4.21 5.76 0.80
C ALA A 54 4.87 6.10 2.14
N ASN A 55 4.08 6.38 3.17
CA ASN A 55 4.57 6.74 4.49
C ASN A 55 5.42 5.63 5.13
N ALA A 56 4.97 4.37 5.04
CA ALA A 56 5.72 3.23 5.58
C ALA A 56 7.09 3.08 4.92
N LEU A 57 7.17 3.24 3.59
CA LEU A 57 8.42 3.17 2.84
C LEU A 57 9.35 4.35 3.15
N MET A 58 8.81 5.57 3.25
CA MET A 58 9.60 6.75 3.60
C MET A 58 10.15 6.66 5.03
N ARG A 59 9.34 6.25 6.01
CA ARG A 59 9.81 6.01 7.39
C ARG A 59 10.88 4.94 7.45
N THR A 60 10.65 3.81 6.78
CA THR A 60 11.64 2.72 6.69
C THR A 60 12.96 3.24 6.10
N ARG A 61 12.90 4.07 5.05
CA ARG A 61 14.09 4.63 4.42
C ARG A 61 14.89 5.53 5.36
N TYR A 62 14.20 6.37 6.12
CA TYR A 62 14.84 7.30 7.04
C TYR A 62 15.12 6.70 8.42
N GLY A 63 14.82 5.41 8.63
CA GLY A 63 15.02 4.74 9.91
C GLY A 63 14.09 5.27 11.01
N GLU A 64 12.93 5.82 10.64
CA GLU A 64 11.92 6.27 11.58
C GLU A 64 11.12 5.07 12.09
N GLU A 65 11.17 4.83 13.40
CA GLU A 65 10.45 3.75 14.04
C GLU A 65 9.07 4.19 14.55
N ILE A 66 8.07 3.33 14.34
CA ILE A 66 6.74 3.48 14.93
C ILE A 66 6.41 2.26 15.79
N HIS A 67 5.42 2.39 16.66
CA HIS A 67 4.84 1.23 17.32
C HIS A 67 4.09 0.38 16.30
N ALA A 68 4.26 -0.94 16.40
CA ALA A 68 3.47 -1.89 15.64
C ALA A 68 1.97 -1.67 15.90
N LEU A 69 1.15 -2.04 14.90
CA LEU A 69 -0.30 -2.01 15.04
C LEU A 69 -0.74 -2.84 16.26
N ASP A 70 -1.80 -2.39 16.94
CA ASP A 70 -2.39 -3.12 18.05
C ASP A 70 -2.66 -4.59 17.65
N PRO A 71 -2.11 -5.58 18.38
CA PRO A 71 -2.29 -6.99 18.05
C PRO A 71 -3.75 -7.43 17.97
N ALA A 72 -4.66 -6.81 18.72
CA ALA A 72 -6.08 -7.13 18.67
C ALA A 72 -6.69 -6.72 17.32
N ILE A 73 -6.33 -5.55 16.80
CA ILE A 73 -6.77 -5.09 15.47
C ILE A 73 -6.18 -5.99 14.37
N LEU A 74 -4.88 -6.31 14.48
CA LEU A 74 -4.25 -7.20 13.50
C LEU A 74 -4.88 -8.60 13.52
N ALA A 75 -5.27 -9.10 14.69
CA ALA A 75 -5.91 -10.41 14.83
C ALA A 75 -7.24 -10.50 14.08
N GLU A 76 -8.06 -9.43 14.06
CA GLU A 76 -9.32 -9.38 13.31
C GLU A 76 -9.09 -9.66 11.81
N ILE A 77 -8.03 -9.07 11.25
CA ILE A 77 -7.68 -9.25 9.83
C ILE A 77 -7.07 -10.62 9.59
N VAL A 78 -6.17 -11.07 10.47
CA VAL A 78 -5.47 -12.35 10.31
C VAL A 78 -6.41 -13.56 10.43
N GLN A 79 -7.51 -13.40 11.15
CA GLN A 79 -8.54 -14.44 11.32
C GLN A 79 -9.66 -14.35 10.27
N SER A 80 -9.66 -13.33 9.41
CA SER A 80 -10.61 -13.21 8.29
C SER A 80 -10.42 -14.34 7.27
N GLU A 81 -11.48 -14.67 6.53
CA GLU A 81 -11.42 -15.66 5.46
C GLU A 81 -10.58 -15.15 4.27
N GLU A 82 -10.41 -13.84 4.16
CA GLU A 82 -9.77 -13.14 3.05
C GLU A 82 -8.26 -12.94 3.26
N ILE A 83 -7.71 -13.27 4.43
CA ILE A 83 -6.32 -12.96 4.81
C ILE A 83 -5.28 -13.45 3.79
N HIS A 84 -5.49 -14.61 3.16
CA HIS A 84 -4.56 -15.12 2.16
C HIS A 84 -4.49 -14.19 0.94
N TYR A 85 -5.62 -13.66 0.48
CA TYR A 85 -5.66 -12.69 -0.61
C TYR A 85 -4.98 -11.38 -0.20
N ILE A 86 -5.23 -10.87 1.01
CA ILE A 86 -4.61 -9.63 1.47
C ILE A 86 -3.08 -9.77 1.55
N ARG A 87 -2.58 -10.92 2.01
CA ARG A 87 -1.15 -11.22 2.04
C ARG A 87 -0.55 -11.34 0.64
N GLU A 88 -1.26 -11.99 -0.29
CA GLU A 88 -0.83 -12.12 -1.68
C GLU A 88 -0.74 -10.77 -2.38
N ILE A 89 -1.78 -9.95 -2.25
CA ILE A 89 -1.79 -8.57 -2.76
C ILE A 89 -0.61 -7.81 -2.16
N ASN A 90 -0.46 -7.80 -0.83
CA ASN A 90 0.63 -7.07 -0.18
C ASN A 90 2.02 -7.51 -0.68
N GLN A 91 2.25 -8.81 -0.87
CA GLN A 91 3.53 -9.32 -1.40
C GLN A 91 3.76 -8.89 -2.85
N ASP A 92 2.74 -8.97 -3.71
CA ASP A 92 2.80 -8.53 -5.11
C ASP A 92 3.12 -7.03 -5.21
N LEU A 93 2.48 -6.20 -4.38
CA LEU A 93 2.73 -4.76 -4.34
C LEU A 93 4.14 -4.42 -3.83
N LEU A 94 4.61 -5.09 -2.78
CA LEU A 94 5.94 -4.85 -2.22
C LEU A 94 7.08 -5.26 -3.18
N ALA A 95 6.80 -6.13 -4.16
CA ALA A 95 7.79 -6.53 -5.16
C ALA A 95 8.24 -5.38 -6.09
N TYR A 96 7.49 -4.27 -6.15
CA TYR A 96 7.87 -3.08 -6.92
C TYR A 96 8.96 -2.23 -6.25
N PHE A 97 9.34 -2.56 -5.02
CA PHE A 97 10.32 -1.78 -4.25
C PHE A 97 11.53 -2.64 -3.91
N SER A 98 12.72 -2.06 -4.02
CA SER A 98 13.94 -2.70 -3.47
C SER A 98 14.02 -2.57 -1.95
N LEU A 99 13.33 -1.57 -1.39
CA LEU A 99 13.20 -1.35 0.05
C LEU A 99 12.08 -2.23 0.60
N LYS A 100 12.39 -3.00 1.66
CA LYS A 100 11.38 -3.76 2.40
C LYS A 100 10.93 -2.94 3.59
N PRO A 101 9.61 -2.73 3.80
CA PRO A 101 9.11 -2.04 4.99
C PRO A 101 9.62 -2.69 6.28
N ALA A 102 9.82 -1.87 7.31
CA ALA A 102 10.09 -2.37 8.66
C ALA A 102 8.92 -3.23 9.18
N GLU A 103 9.21 -4.17 10.09
CA GLU A 103 8.23 -5.17 10.56
C GLU A 103 7.00 -4.53 11.22
N ASN A 104 7.22 -3.46 11.99
CA ASN A 104 6.18 -2.65 12.64
C ASN A 104 5.20 -1.98 11.66
N GLU A 105 5.58 -1.80 10.39
CA GLU A 105 4.72 -1.22 9.35
C GLU A 105 3.73 -2.23 8.77
N ILE A 106 4.06 -3.53 8.79
CA ILE A 106 3.33 -4.56 8.04
C ILE A 106 1.87 -4.66 8.46
N GLY A 107 1.57 -4.52 9.74
CA GLY A 107 0.19 -4.53 10.24
C GLY A 107 -0.67 -3.41 9.62
N TYR A 108 -0.11 -2.20 9.49
CA TYR A 108 -0.82 -1.06 8.89
C TYR A 108 -1.03 -1.27 7.39
N LEU A 109 -0.05 -1.83 6.68
CA LEU A 109 -0.19 -2.14 5.24
C LEU A 109 -1.32 -3.15 5.00
N LEU A 110 -1.35 -4.24 5.79
CA LEU A 110 -2.40 -5.26 5.70
C LEU A 110 -3.78 -4.68 6.04
N THR A 111 -3.87 -3.83 7.07
CA THR A 111 -5.14 -3.20 7.47
C THR A 111 -5.72 -2.30 6.38
N ASN A 112 -4.88 -1.47 5.75
CA ASN A 112 -5.33 -0.59 4.68
C ASN A 112 -5.74 -1.37 3.43
N LEU A 113 -4.96 -2.41 3.06
CA LEU A 113 -5.33 -3.29 1.95
C LEU A 113 -6.63 -4.06 2.22
N TYR A 114 -6.84 -4.51 3.45
CA TYR A 114 -8.09 -5.16 3.85
C TYR A 114 -9.28 -4.19 3.74
N GLY A 115 -9.13 -2.94 4.20
CA GLY A 115 -10.14 -1.90 4.03
C GLY A 115 -10.47 -1.62 2.57
N LEU A 116 -9.46 -1.55 1.70
CA LEU A 116 -9.63 -1.39 0.25
C LEU A 116 -10.29 -2.62 -0.40
N TYR A 117 -9.95 -3.82 0.06
CA TYR A 117 -10.56 -5.05 -0.42
C TYR A 117 -12.06 -5.09 -0.07
N LEU A 118 -12.42 -4.76 1.17
CA LEU A 118 -13.82 -4.73 1.61
C LEU A 118 -14.64 -3.62 0.95
N SER A 119 -14.01 -2.53 0.49
CA SER A 119 -14.69 -1.48 -0.26
C SER A 119 -14.90 -1.82 -1.74
N SER A 120 -14.46 -3.00 -2.20
CA SER A 120 -14.76 -3.47 -3.54
C SER A 120 -16.19 -4.04 -3.61
N ASP A 121 -17.03 -3.47 -4.49
CA ASP A 121 -18.44 -3.85 -4.66
C ASP A 121 -18.66 -5.22 -5.32
N SER A 122 -17.59 -5.92 -5.70
CA SER A 122 -17.67 -7.21 -6.38
C SER A 122 -16.94 -8.26 -5.56
N PRO A 123 -17.55 -9.44 -5.27
CA PRO A 123 -16.75 -10.56 -4.83
C PRO A 123 -15.68 -10.75 -5.91
N LEU A 124 -14.40 -10.69 -5.49
CA LEU A 124 -13.27 -10.95 -6.37
C LEU A 124 -13.31 -12.42 -6.75
N LEU A 125 -14.19 -12.74 -7.71
CA LEU A 125 -14.30 -14.04 -8.35
C LEU A 125 -12.99 -14.23 -9.12
N ARG A 126 -12.11 -15.06 -8.57
CA ARG A 126 -11.07 -15.73 -9.33
C ARG A 126 -11.28 -17.22 -9.23
#